data_AF-A0A3M1NAE6-F1
#
_entry.id   AF-A0A3M1NAE6-F1
#
_cell.length_a   1.000
_cell.length_b   1.000
_cell.length_c   1.000
_cell.angle_alpha   90.00
_cell.angle_beta   90.00
_cell.angle_gamma   90.00
#
_symmetry.space_group_name_H-M   'P 1'
#
loop_
_entity.id
_entity.type
_entity.pdbx_description
1 polymer ?
#
loop_
_entity_poly.entity_id
_entity_poly.type
_entity_poly.pdbx_seq_one_letter_code
_entity_poly.pdbx_strand_id
1 'polypeptide(L)' 'MHIAQNWRLKAQRYALKAARCELCQTVYFPPRAVCPNCRERAAEARQEAPLAVKIGSEAVRVSH' A
#
# COMPACT_ATOMS: atom_id res chain seq x y z
N MET A 1 1.45 11.48 -21.82
CA MET A 1 0.31 11.95 -20.97
C MET A 1 -0.66 10.79 -20.75
N HIS A 2 -0.88 10.31 -19.52
CA HIS A 2 -1.74 9.13 -19.22
C HIS A 2 -3.11 9.53 -18.63
N ILE A 3 -3.93 10.23 -19.43
CA ILE A 3 -5.22 10.80 -18.99
C ILE A 3 -6.16 9.72 -18.42
N ALA A 4 -6.39 8.64 -19.18
CA ALA A 4 -7.30 7.57 -18.78
C ALA A 4 -6.85 6.78 -17.55
N GLN A 5 -5.53 6.63 -17.34
CA GLN A 5 -4.98 5.96 -16.16
C GLN A 5 -5.13 6.84 -14.93
N ASN A 6 -4.81 8.14 -15.07
CA ASN A 6 -4.93 9.12 -13.98
C ASN A 6 -6.38 9.22 -13.49
N TRP A 7 -7.36 9.23 -14.40
CA TRP A 7 -8.77 9.24 -14.02
C TRP A 7 -9.16 7.99 -13.21
N ARG A 8 -8.82 6.79 -13.70
CA ARG A 8 -9.12 5.52 -13.02
C ARG A 8 -8.48 5.40 -11.64
N LEU A 9 -7.24 5.87 -11.48
CA LEU A 9 -6.49 5.74 -10.22
C LEU A 9 -6.63 6.93 -9.27
N LYS A 10 -7.37 7.98 -9.67
CA LYS A 10 -7.50 9.25 -8.93
C LYS A 10 -7.93 9.02 -7.48
N ALA A 11 -8.99 8.24 -7.28
CA ALA A 11 -9.57 7.99 -5.96
C ALA A 11 -8.58 7.27 -5.03
N GLN A 12 -7.91 6.22 -5.53
CA GLN A 12 -6.97 5.42 -4.75
C GLN A 12 -5.72 6.23 -4.36
N ARG A 13 -5.20 7.06 -5.27
CA ARG A 13 -4.03 7.92 -5.02
C ARG A 13 -4.32 8.99 -3.98
N TYR A 14 -5.49 9.65 -4.07
CA TYR A 14 -5.81 10.78 -3.20
C TYR A 14 -6.42 10.38 -1.86
N ALA A 15 -7.04 9.20 -1.76
CA ALA A 15 -7.52 8.71 -0.47
C ALA A 15 -6.35 8.38 0.49
N LEU A 16 -5.16 8.08 -0.05
CA LEU A 16 -3.96 7.69 0.71
C LEU A 16 -4.19 6.54 1.72
N LYS A 17 -5.26 5.75 1.54
CA LYS A 17 -5.59 4.62 2.41
C LYS A 17 -4.70 3.43 2.08
N ALA A 18 -4.07 2.84 3.08
CA ALA A 18 -3.33 1.59 2.93
C ALA A 18 -4.28 0.40 3.17
N ALA A 19 -3.87 -0.78 2.73
CA ALA A 19 -4.54 -2.03 3.07
C ALA A 19 -3.64 -2.84 4.02
N ARG A 20 -4.22 -3.41 5.07
CA ARG A 20 -3.57 -4.39 5.94
C ARG A 20 -4.04 -5.80 5.57
N CYS A 21 -3.10 -6.74 5.44
CA CYS A 21 -3.42 -8.14 5.24
C CYS A 21 -3.78 -8.81 6.58
N GLU A 22 -4.92 -9.49 6.69
CA GLU A 22 -5.29 -10.19 7.92
C GLU A 22 -4.43 -11.46 8.18
N LEU A 23 -3.81 -12.03 7.13
CA LEU A 23 -2.98 -13.24 7.26
C LEU A 23 -1.57 -12.95 7.76
N CYS A 24 -0.89 -11.98 7.14
CA CYS A 24 0.52 -11.67 7.44
C CYS A 24 0.74 -10.28 8.05
N GLN A 25 -0.34 -9.54 8.31
CA GLN A 25 -0.33 -8.19 8.90
C GLN A 25 0.48 -7.14 8.13
N THR A 26 0.95 -7.47 6.92
CA THR A 26 1.69 -6.54 6.07
C THR A 26 0.75 -5.41 5.66
N VAL A 27 1.16 -4.17 5.95
CA VAL A 27 0.50 -2.95 5.48
C VAL A 27 1.12 -2.54 4.15
N TYR A 28 0.29 -2.30 3.14
CA TYR A 28 0.77 -1.92 1.82
C TYR A 28 -0.12 -0.86 1.17
N PHE A 29 0.53 0.02 0.39
CA PHE A 29 -0.10 1.01 -0.47
C PHE A 29 0.48 0.84 -1.89
N PRO A 30 -0.32 0.93 -2.97
CA PRO A 30 -1.77 1.16 -3.02
C PRO A 30 -2.63 -0.03 -2.53
N PRO A 31 -3.87 0.19 -2.05
CA PRO A 31 -4.75 -0.87 -1.54
C PRO A 31 -5.25 -1.75 -2.69
N ARG A 32 -5.11 -3.06 -2.57
CA ARG A 32 -5.50 -4.05 -3.59
C ARG A 32 -6.09 -5.30 -2.94
N ALA A 33 -6.85 -6.09 -3.70
CA ALA A 33 -7.53 -7.29 -3.20
C ALA A 33 -6.59 -8.50 -2.94
N VAL A 34 -5.39 -8.49 -3.54
CA VAL A 34 -4.41 -9.58 -3.41
C VAL A 34 -3.18 -9.07 -2.68
N CYS A 35 -2.77 -9.78 -1.63
CA CYS A 35 -1.61 -9.40 -0.84
C CYS A 35 -0.30 -9.56 -1.65
N PRO A 36 0.64 -8.57 -1.64
CA PRO A 36 1.97 -8.73 -2.24
C PRO A 36 2.75 -9.94 -1.76
N ASN A 37 2.63 -10.20 -0.46
CA ASN A 37 3.51 -11.08 0.28
C ASN A 37 2.98 -12.52 0.20
N CYS A 38 1.71 -12.70 0.60
CA CYS A 38 1.06 -14.01 0.60
C CYS A 38 0.57 -14.47 -0.77
N ARG A 39 0.30 -13.52 -1.70
CA ARG A 39 -0.34 -13.78 -3.00
C ARG A 39 -1.73 -14.41 -2.95
N GLU A 40 -2.30 -14.55 -1.75
CA GLU A 40 -3.68 -14.98 -1.54
C GLU A 40 -4.65 -13.80 -1.59
N ARG A 41 -5.90 -14.10 -1.90
CA ARG A 41 -7.01 -13.16 -1.79
C ARG A 41 -7.20 -12.91 -0.29
N ALA A 42 -6.77 -11.76 0.20
CA ALA A 42 -6.99 -11.41 1.60
C ALA A 42 -8.50 -11.29 1.79
N ALA A 43 -9.10 -12.21 2.56
CA ALA A 43 -10.55 -12.39 2.63
C ALA A 43 -11.30 -11.07 2.89
N GLU A 44 -10.73 -10.14 3.64
CA GLU A 44 -11.07 -8.72 3.64
C GLU A 44 -9.82 -7.90 4.01
N ALA A 45 -9.13 -7.30 3.03
CA ALA A 45 -8.05 -6.37 3.37
C ALA A 45 -8.65 -5.09 3.97
N ARG A 46 -8.43 -4.83 5.27
CA ARG A 46 -8.95 -3.62 5.93
C ARG A 46 -8.25 -2.39 5.36
N GLN A 47 -9.04 -1.45 4.83
CA GLN A 47 -8.56 -0.16 4.33
C GLN A 47 -8.43 0.82 5.48
N GLU A 48 -7.20 1.10 5.89
CA GLU A 48 -6.87 2.00 6.98
C GLU A 48 -6.41 3.35 6.41
N ALA A 49 -6.87 4.45 7.02
CA ALA A 49 -6.28 5.76 6.76
C ALA A 49 -4.80 5.73 7.17
N PRO A 50 -3.91 6.48 6.52
CA PRO A 50 -2.50 6.42 6.85
C PRO A 50 -2.33 6.95 8.28
N LEU A 51 -1.95 6.07 9.22
CA LEU A 51 -1.25 6.52 10.42
C LEU A 51 -0.02 7.26 9.90
N ALA A 52 0.20 8.49 10.37
CA ALA A 52 1.38 9.29 10.01
C ALA A 52 2.64 8.42 10.10
N VAL A 53 3.20 8.05 8.93
CA VAL A 53 4.42 7.24 8.88
C VAL A 53 5.57 8.16 9.25
N LYS A 54 6.21 7.89 10.38
CA LYS A 54 7.46 8.57 10.75
C LYS A 54 8.53 8.12 9.77
N ILE A 55 9.06 9.04 8.98
CA ILE A 55 10.23 8.75 8.14
C ILE A 55 11.42 8.61 9.10
N GLY A 56 11.79 7.36 9.42
CA GLY A 56 13.03 7.07 10.10
C GLY A 56 14.18 7.28 9.12
N SER A 57 15.02 8.28 9.37
CA SER A 57 16.24 8.53 8.60
C SER A 57 17.31 7.49 8.99
N GLU A 58 17.11 6.22 8.67
CA GLU A 58 18.15 5.21 8.84
C GLU A 58 18.89 5.05 7.51
N ALA A 59 20.16 5.47 7.48
CA ALA A 59 21.00 5.39 6.29
C ALA A 59 21.21 3.92 5.91
N VAL A 60 20.63 3.49 4.79
CA VAL A 60 20.89 2.18 4.18
C VAL A 60 22.37 2.15 3.80
N ARG A 61 23.20 1.42 4.56
CA ARG A 61 24.57 1.11 4.14
C ARG A 61 24.50 0.08 3.02
N VAL A 62 24.83 0.49 1.80
CA VAL A 62 25.06 -0.43 0.70
C VAL A 62 26.48 -0.95 0.85
N SER A 63 26.65 -2.21 1.27
CA SER A 63 27.94 -2.88 1.18
C SER A 63 28.26 -3.18 -0.29
N HIS A 64 29.45 -2.77 -0.71
CA HIS A 64 30.02 -3.01 -2.04
C HIS A 64 30.69 -4.39 -2.12
#